data_AF-A0A7J8T9K8-F1
#
_entry.id   AF-A0A7J8T9K8-F1
#
_cell.length_a   1.000
_cell.length_b   1.000
_cell.length_c   1.000
_cell.angle_alpha   90.00
_cell.angle_beta   90.00
_cell.angle_gamma   90.00
#
_symmetry.space_group_name_H-M   'P 1'
#
loop_
_entity.id
_entity.type
_entity.pdbx_description
1 polymer ?
#
loop_
_entity_poly.entity_id
_entity_poly.type
_entity_poly.pdbx_seq_one_letter_code
_entity_poly.pdbx_strand_id
1 'polypeptide(L)'
;MDREYMSLAFLLDAPLFWRPIDKYYFIINLNHMTKREEIWWHNLDKCLNMLRKKYLYDWVLAVKCDSVVKSIFEHAESSCPTNSYASVVRYCSNVYRHYNDNITPKISIINIENKLSRQLPELYLYLFE
;
A
#
# COMPACT_ATOMS: atom_id res chain seq x y z
N MET A 1 5.63 4.55 -28.93
CA MET A 1 4.85 5.50 -28.13
C MET A 1 5.79 6.55 -27.63
N ASP A 2 5.67 7.72 -28.24
CA ASP A 2 6.57 8.86 -28.06
C ASP A 2 6.56 9.32 -26.60
N ARG A 3 7.76 9.47 -26.03
CA ARG A 3 7.99 10.10 -24.73
C ARG A 3 7.85 11.61 -24.85
N GLU A 4 6.78 12.08 -25.48
CA GLU A 4 6.45 13.50 -25.56
C GLU A 4 5.99 13.96 -24.18
N TYR A 5 6.97 14.46 -23.42
CA TYR A 5 6.84 15.33 -22.26
C TYR A 5 5.72 14.98 -21.28
N MET A 6 6.01 14.04 -20.37
CA MET A 6 5.40 14.16 -19.04
C MET A 6 5.77 15.54 -18.50
N SER A 7 4.75 16.37 -18.22
CA SER A 7 4.98 17.73 -17.74
C SER A 7 5.83 17.68 -16.46
N LEU A 8 6.67 18.69 -16.25
CA LEU A 8 7.47 18.78 -15.02
C LEU A 8 6.58 18.72 -13.78
N ALA A 9 5.37 19.31 -13.84
CA ALA A 9 4.38 19.23 -12.78
C ALA A 9 3.98 17.77 -12.48
N PHE A 10 3.67 16.97 -13.51
CA PHE A 10 3.35 15.55 -13.33
C PHE A 10 4.52 14.76 -12.70
N LEU A 11 5.76 15.06 -13.12
CA LEU A 11 6.95 14.40 -12.54
C LEU A 11 7.16 14.79 -11.08
N LEU A 12 6.88 16.03 -10.71
CA LEU A 12 7.00 16.52 -9.33
C LEU A 12 5.89 15.98 -8.42
N ASP A 13 4.74 15.57 -8.98
CA ASP A 13 3.68 14.87 -8.25
C ASP A 13 4.00 13.40 -7.99
N ALA A 14 5.11 12.87 -8.53
CA ALA A 14 5.47 11.46 -8.35
C ALA A 14 5.76 11.12 -6.87
N PRO A 15 5.47 9.87 -6.44
CA PRO A 15 5.67 9.44 -5.06
C PRO A 15 7.10 9.53 -4.51
N LEU A 16 8.08 9.69 -5.39
CA LEU A 16 9.48 9.93 -5.04
C LEU A 16 9.64 11.23 -4.24
N PHE A 17 8.83 12.25 -4.54
CA PHE A 17 8.90 13.57 -3.90
C PHE A 17 7.98 13.71 -2.69
N TRP A 18 7.15 12.70 -2.42
CA TRP A 18 6.21 12.73 -1.31
C TRP A 18 6.94 12.62 0.03
N ARG A 19 6.52 13.45 0.99
CA ARG A 19 6.98 13.33 2.37
C ARG A 19 6.32 12.10 3.00
N PRO A 20 6.90 11.57 4.09
CA PRO A 20 6.29 10.49 4.90
C PRO A 20 4.81 10.73 5.25
N ILE A 21 4.41 11.97 5.53
CA ILE A 21 3.02 12.30 5.87
C ILE A 21 2.08 12.23 4.65
N ASP A 22 2.57 12.58 3.46
CA ASP A 22 1.77 12.57 2.23
C ASP A 22 1.46 11.10 1.83
N LYS A 23 2.47 10.23 1.97
CA LYS A 23 2.36 8.77 1.81
C LYS A 23 1.37 8.12 2.78
N TYR A 24 1.43 8.50 4.06
CA TYR A 24 0.43 8.11 5.06
C TYR A 24 -0.99 8.47 4.60
N TYR A 25 -1.24 9.73 4.23
CA TYR A 25 -2.58 10.16 3.84
C TYR A 25 -3.07 9.48 2.57
N PHE A 26 -2.17 9.26 1.61
CA PHE A 26 -2.48 8.54 0.39
C PHE A 26 -3.02 7.12 0.68
N ILE A 27 -2.32 6.34 1.51
CA ILE A 27 -2.75 4.97 1.89
C ILE A 27 -4.07 4.99 2.65
N ILE A 28 -4.22 5.89 3.62
CA ILE A 28 -5.45 6.01 4.41
C ILE A 28 -6.64 6.35 3.50
N ASN A 29 -6.49 7.33 2.60
CA ASN A 29 -7.53 7.73 1.67
C ASN A 29 -7.88 6.61 0.69
N LEU A 30 -6.88 5.94 0.11
CA LEU A 30 -7.12 4.83 -0.82
C LEU A 30 -7.88 3.66 -0.15
N ASN A 31 -7.53 3.32 1.09
CA ASN A 31 -8.26 2.32 1.88
C ASN A 31 -9.71 2.77 2.16
N HIS A 32 -9.93 4.05 2.46
CA HIS A 32 -11.27 4.60 2.66
C HIS A 32 -12.12 4.55 1.38
N MET A 33 -11.57 4.99 0.25
CA MET A 33 -12.24 4.92 -1.06
C MET A 33 -12.62 3.48 -1.41
N THR A 34 -11.73 2.53 -1.15
CA THR A 34 -12.01 1.11 -1.38
C THR A 34 -13.11 0.59 -0.46
N LYS A 35 -13.12 0.99 0.83
CA LYS A 35 -14.17 0.60 1.79
C LYS A 35 -15.54 1.20 1.47
N ARG A 36 -15.56 2.38 0.85
CA ARG A 36 -16.79 3.05 0.41
C ARG A 36 -17.24 2.61 -0.99
N GLU A 37 -16.52 1.67 -1.59
CA GLU A 37 -16.77 1.18 -2.96
C GLU A 37 -16.69 2.29 -4.03
N GLU A 38 -16.09 3.44 -3.70
CA GLU A 38 -15.76 4.51 -4.66
C GLU A 38 -14.72 4.00 -5.67
N ILE A 39 -13.83 3.12 -5.22
CA ILE A 39 -12.95 2.32 -6.06
C ILE A 39 -13.28 0.85 -5.82
N TRP A 40 -13.70 0.16 -6.88
CA TRP A 40 -13.95 -1.27 -6.83
C TRP A 40 -12.63 -2.01 -6.67
N TRP A 41 -12.48 -2.74 -5.57
CA TRP A 41 -11.24 -3.46 -5.24
C TRP A 41 -10.82 -4.44 -6.35
N HIS A 42 -11.78 -5.06 -7.04
CA HIS A 42 -11.52 -5.92 -8.20
C HIS A 42 -10.81 -5.20 -9.34
N ASN A 43 -11.17 -3.94 -9.60
CA ASN A 43 -10.54 -3.13 -10.64
C ASN A 43 -9.12 -2.71 -10.23
N LEU A 44 -8.96 -2.28 -8.97
CA LEU A 44 -7.63 -1.98 -8.41
C LEU A 44 -6.69 -3.18 -8.52
N ASP A 45 -7.15 -4.36 -8.09
CA ASP A 45 -6.39 -5.60 -8.21
C ASP A 45 -6.05 -5.96 -9.65
N LYS A 46 -6.98 -5.77 -10.57
CA LYS A 46 -6.74 -6.02 -12.00
C LYS A 46 -5.66 -5.10 -12.54
N CYS A 47 -5.72 -3.80 -12.24
CA CYS A 47 -4.70 -2.82 -12.62
C CYS A 47 -3.32 -3.19 -12.06
N LEU A 48 -3.24 -3.46 -10.75
CA LEU A 48 -1.99 -3.79 -10.09
C LEU A 48 -1.43 -5.15 -10.55
N ASN A 49 -2.29 -6.12 -10.88
CA ASN A 49 -1.85 -7.37 -11.50
C ASN A 49 -1.24 -7.16 -12.90
N MET A 50 -1.75 -6.22 -13.69
CA MET A 50 -1.15 -5.87 -14.98
C MET A 50 0.22 -5.23 -14.79
N LEU A 51 0.34 -4.34 -13.79
CA LEU A 51 1.60 -3.68 -13.43
C LEU A 51 2.63 -4.64 -12.80
N ARG A 52 2.21 -5.76 -12.18
CA ARG A 52 3.12 -6.80 -11.68
C ARG A 52 4.07 -7.35 -12.75
N LYS A 53 3.72 -7.31 -14.04
CA LYS A 53 4.66 -7.72 -15.09
C LYS A 53 5.79 -6.71 -15.30
N LYS A 54 5.54 -5.44 -14.95
CA LYS A 54 6.47 -4.33 -15.14
C LYS A 54 7.48 -4.23 -13.99
N TYR A 55 7.12 -4.63 -12.77
CA TYR A 55 8.09 -4.69 -11.68
C TYR A 55 8.12 -6.04 -10.96
N LEU A 56 9.31 -6.42 -10.49
CA LEU A 56 9.63 -7.80 -10.10
C LEU A 56 9.23 -8.17 -8.65
N TYR A 57 8.57 -7.26 -7.93
CA TYR A 57 8.30 -7.43 -6.50
C TYR A 57 6.84 -7.84 -6.23
N ASP A 58 6.66 -8.97 -5.55
CA ASP A 58 5.34 -9.47 -5.15
C ASP A 58 5.00 -9.02 -3.72
N TRP A 59 4.31 -7.87 -3.60
CA TRP A 59 3.87 -7.34 -2.30
C TRP A 59 2.90 -8.27 -1.58
N VAL A 60 2.05 -8.99 -2.31
CA VAL A 60 1.08 -9.90 -1.72
C VAL A 60 1.82 -11.02 -1.00
N LEU A 61 2.86 -11.57 -1.63
CA LEU A 61 3.72 -12.56 -0.98
C LEU A 61 4.50 -11.97 0.20
N ALA A 62 5.07 -10.77 0.05
CA ALA A 62 5.84 -10.11 1.11
C ALA A 62 5.00 -9.86 2.37
N VAL A 63 3.77 -9.37 2.21
CA VAL A 63 2.84 -9.15 3.34
C VAL A 63 2.42 -10.47 3.97
N LYS A 64 2.21 -11.53 3.19
CA LYS A 64 1.87 -12.87 3.74
C LYS A 64 3.00 -13.48 4.58
N CYS A 65 4.25 -13.20 4.24
CA CYS A 65 5.39 -13.68 5.00
C CYS A 65 5.61 -12.92 6.32
N ASP A 66 4.92 -11.79 6.54
CA ASP A 66 4.93 -11.09 7.81
C ASP A 66 4.33 -11.97 8.91
N SER A 67 5.04 -12.14 10.03
CA SER A 67 4.64 -13.09 11.08
C SER A 67 3.30 -12.75 11.73
N VAL A 68 2.98 -11.46 11.88
CA VAL A 68 1.71 -11.03 12.48
C VAL A 68 0.57 -11.35 11.52
N VAL A 69 0.73 -10.97 10.26
CA VAL A 69 -0.24 -11.25 9.19
C VAL A 69 -0.46 -12.75 9.02
N LYS A 70 0.63 -13.53 8.97
CA LYS A 70 0.60 -14.98 8.89
C LYS A 70 -0.18 -15.58 10.05
N SER A 71 0.06 -15.13 11.28
CA SER A 71 -0.65 -15.62 12.46
C SER A 71 -2.15 -15.31 12.42
N ILE A 72 -2.55 -14.11 11.98
CA ILE A 72 -3.94 -13.73 11.78
C ILE A 72 -4.59 -14.68 10.76
N PHE A 73 -3.91 -14.99 9.66
CA PHE A 73 -4.47 -15.90 8.64
C PHE A 73 -4.58 -17.34 9.11
N GLU A 74 -3.61 -17.84 9.85
CA GLU A 74 -3.67 -19.19 10.42
C GLU A 74 -4.82 -19.35 11.42
N HIS A 75 -5.24 -18.27 12.10
CA HIS A 75 -6.24 -18.32 13.17
C HIS A 75 -7.63 -17.82 12.76
N ALA A 76 -7.75 -16.97 11.73
CA ALA A 76 -9.00 -16.27 11.45
C ALA A 76 -10.04 -17.06 10.63
N GLU A 77 -9.72 -18.26 10.11
CA GLU A 77 -10.57 -19.06 9.19
C GLU A 77 -11.31 -18.20 8.13
N SER A 78 -10.74 -17.06 7.73
CA SER A 78 -11.51 -16.00 7.09
C SER A 78 -11.56 -16.18 5.57
N SER A 79 -12.75 -16.05 5.00
CA SER A 79 -13.02 -16.05 3.55
C SER A 79 -12.62 -14.76 2.82
N CYS A 80 -11.93 -13.82 3.49
CA CYS A 80 -11.52 -12.58 2.85
C CYS A 80 -10.52 -12.89 1.71
N PRO A 81 -10.64 -12.28 0.52
CA PRO A 81 -9.69 -12.50 -0.57
C PRO A 81 -8.33 -11.87 -0.22
N THR A 82 -7.51 -12.63 0.51
CA THR A 82 -6.21 -12.25 1.09
C THR A 82 -5.06 -12.26 0.09
N ASN A 83 -5.35 -12.61 -1.16
CA ASN A 83 -4.40 -12.67 -2.27
C ASN A 83 -4.54 -11.44 -3.20
N SER A 84 -5.03 -10.33 -2.65
CA SER A 84 -5.31 -9.09 -3.38
C SER A 84 -4.31 -8.01 -3.03
N TYR A 85 -4.00 -7.14 -3.97
CA TYR A 85 -3.28 -5.91 -3.70
C TYR A 85 -4.09 -4.96 -2.81
N ALA A 86 -5.42 -4.99 -2.93
CA ALA A 86 -6.30 -4.30 -2.00
C ALA A 86 -6.05 -4.70 -0.53
N SER A 87 -5.68 -5.96 -0.27
CA SER A 87 -5.29 -6.42 1.07
C SER A 87 -3.98 -5.80 1.55
N VAL A 88 -3.02 -5.56 0.65
CA VAL A 88 -1.75 -4.86 0.97
C VAL A 88 -2.04 -3.41 1.38
N VAL A 89 -2.91 -2.70 0.66
CA VAL A 89 -3.34 -1.33 1.02
C VAL A 89 -4.00 -1.31 2.40
N ARG A 90 -4.87 -2.29 2.68
CA ARG A 90 -5.53 -2.43 3.98
C ARG A 90 -4.53 -2.74 5.10
N TYR A 91 -3.55 -3.61 4.85
CA TYR A 91 -2.46 -3.91 5.78
C TYR A 91 -1.68 -2.63 6.13
N CYS A 92 -1.23 -1.88 5.13
CA CYS A 92 -0.49 -0.63 5.34
C CYS A 92 -1.33 0.38 6.15
N SER A 93 -2.61 0.54 5.80
CA SER A 93 -3.52 1.41 6.54
C SER A 93 -3.69 0.99 8.00
N ASN A 94 -3.72 -0.31 8.30
CA ASN A 94 -3.83 -0.81 9.66
C ASN A 94 -2.53 -0.62 10.44
N VAL A 95 -1.38 -0.84 9.81
CA VAL A 95 -0.05 -0.51 10.36
C VAL A 95 -0.03 0.96 10.81
N TYR A 96 -0.40 1.89 9.92
CA TYR A 96 -0.46 3.31 10.26
C TYR A 96 -1.39 3.67 11.42
N ARG A 97 -2.53 2.97 11.55
CA ARG A 97 -3.50 3.22 12.62
C ARG A 97 -3.02 2.65 13.95
N HIS A 98 -2.63 1.38 13.99
CA HIS A 98 -2.28 0.69 15.23
C HIS A 98 -0.99 1.19 15.89
N TYR A 99 -0.04 1.70 15.11
CA TYR A 99 1.14 2.37 15.67
C TYR A 99 0.87 3.77 16.22
N ASN A 100 -0.33 4.30 16.00
CA ASN A 100 -0.79 5.59 16.53
C ASN A 100 -1.95 5.43 17.54
N ASP A 101 -2.32 4.19 17.89
CA ASP A 101 -3.31 3.92 18.94
C ASP A 101 -2.71 4.26 20.32
N ASN A 102 -3.52 4.84 21.21
CA ASN A 102 -3.11 5.39 22.52
C ASN A 102 -2.47 4.37 23.49
N ILE A 103 -2.40 3.10 23.12
CA ILE A 103 -1.84 1.99 23.91
C ILE A 103 -0.35 1.79 23.58
N THR A 104 0.06 2.10 22.34
CA THR A 104 1.42 1.86 21.84
C THR A 104 2.24 3.16 21.97
N PRO A 105 3.53 3.11 22.35
CA PRO A 105 4.38 4.30 22.30
C PRO A 105 4.31 4.92 20.90
N LYS A 106 3.96 6.21 20.81
CA LYS A 106 3.79 6.91 19.52
C LYS A 106 5.04 6.72 18.66
N ILE A 107 4.93 5.86 17.65
CA ILE A 107 6.00 5.68 16.69
C ILE A 107 5.88 6.80 15.65
N SER A 108 6.98 7.51 15.40
CA SER A 108 7.02 8.52 14.34
C SER A 108 6.59 7.93 13.00
N ILE A 109 5.74 8.65 12.25
CA ILE A 109 5.32 8.28 10.90
C ILE A 109 6.54 8.01 10.00
N ILE A 110 7.63 8.75 10.19
CA ILE A 110 8.89 8.55 9.45
C ILE A 110 9.43 7.13 9.69
N ASN A 111 9.38 6.63 10.93
CA ASN A 111 9.87 5.29 11.25
C ASN A 111 8.97 4.20 10.68
N ILE A 112 7.65 4.43 10.66
CA ILE A 112 6.68 3.52 10.05
C ILE A 112 6.91 3.45 8.53
N GLU A 113 7.01 4.61 7.88
CA GLU A 113 7.31 4.73 6.44
C GLU A 113 8.64 4.06 6.07
N ASN A 114 9.67 4.24 6.89
CA ASN A 114 10.96 3.58 6.66
C ASN A 114 10.86 2.06 6.74
N LYS A 115 10.05 1.53 7.67
CA LYS A 115 9.81 0.08 7.76
C LYS A 115 9.00 -0.43 6.57
N LEU A 116 7.89 0.24 6.26
CA LEU A 116 7.02 -0.13 5.13
C LEU A 116 7.76 -0.03 3.80
N SER A 117 8.56 1.01 3.57
CA SER A 117 9.34 1.16 2.32
C SER A 117 10.43 0.09 2.17
N ARG A 118 10.95 -0.46 3.27
CA ARG A 118 11.89 -1.59 3.24
C ARG A 118 11.17 -2.92 2.97
N GLN A 119 10.01 -3.10 3.59
CA GLN A 119 9.21 -4.32 3.46
C GLN A 119 8.49 -4.41 2.11
N LEU A 120 8.06 -3.28 1.57
CA LEU A 120 7.28 -3.14 0.35
C LEU A 120 7.95 -2.08 -0.54
N PRO A 121 9.10 -2.41 -1.16
CA PRO A 121 9.77 -1.49 -2.05
C PRO A 121 8.84 -1.13 -3.22
N GLU A 122 8.94 0.12 -3.66
CA GLU A 122 8.16 0.67 -4.79
C GLU A 122 6.63 0.71 -4.57
N LEU A 123 6.15 0.46 -3.33
CA LEU A 123 4.71 0.44 -2.98
C LEU A 123 3.94 1.61 -3.61
N TYR A 124 4.42 2.82 -3.37
CA TYR A 124 3.73 4.02 -3.82
C TYR A 124 3.81 4.22 -5.33
N LEU A 125 4.85 3.71 -6.00
CA LEU A 125 4.96 3.82 -7.45
C LEU A 125 3.87 3.01 -8.15
N TYR A 126 3.61 1.75 -7.76
CA TYR A 126 2.50 1.05 -8.43
C TYR A 126 1.14 1.60 -8.04
N LEU A 127 0.95 2.04 -6.78
CA LEU A 127 -0.36 2.54 -6.37
C LEU A 127 -0.68 3.89 -7.03
N PHE A 128 0.33 4.63 -7.49
CA PHE A 128 0.18 5.90 -8.18
C PHE A 128 -0.07 5.73 -9.69
N GLU A 129 0.47 4.68 -10.32
CA GLU A 129 0.25 4.37 -11.76
C GLU A 129 -1.16 3.85 -12.06
#